data_AF-R3JX14-F1
#
_entry.id   AF-R3JX14-F1
#
_cell.length_a   1.000
_cell.length_b   1.000
_cell.length_c   1.000
_cell.angle_alpha   90.00
_cell.angle_beta   90.00
_cell.angle_gamma   90.00
#
_symmetry.space_group_name_H-M   'P 1'
#
loop_
_entity.id
_entity.type
_entity.pdbx_description
1 polymer ?
#
loop_
_entity_poly.entity_id
_entity_poly.type
_entity_poly.pdbx_seq_one_letter_code
_entity_poly.pdbx_strand_id
1 'polypeptide(L)'
;MGRNYSEQEGIRIRGVKEETVIGIDRKAKELGEKLNRPISRNEYMKMLLEGENSRTMYELQKNLLEETIDRFTRVMEIQIDTFERYIERNEMMMELMTGIPVEDLGKGVEHDS
;
A
#
# COMPACT_ATOMS: atom_id res chain seq x y z
N MET A 1 -3.54 52.25 2.79
CA MET A 1 -2.64 52.05 1.63
C MET A 1 -2.42 50.55 1.47
N GLY A 2 -3.14 49.94 0.53
CA GLY A 2 -3.08 48.50 0.29
C GLY A 2 -1.72 48.10 -0.28
N ARG A 3 -1.12 47.04 0.27
CA ARG A 3 0.03 46.39 -0.36
C ARG A 3 -0.51 45.56 -1.52
N ASN A 4 -0.15 45.95 -2.75
CA ASN A 4 -0.31 45.13 -3.93
C ASN A 4 0.58 43.87 -3.77
N TYR A 5 -0.05 42.72 -3.56
CA TYR A 5 0.60 41.42 -3.78
C TYR A 5 0.37 41.02 -5.24
N SER A 6 1.19 41.57 -6.13
CA SER A 6 1.24 41.11 -7.51
C SER A 6 2.59 41.50 -8.11
N GLU A 7 3.62 40.68 -7.89
CA GLU A 7 4.64 40.39 -8.92
C GLU A 7 5.70 39.38 -8.41
N GLN A 8 5.75 38.24 -9.13
CA GLN A 8 6.85 37.27 -9.25
C GLN A 8 7.02 36.17 -8.18
N GLU A 9 6.29 35.05 -8.35
CA GLU A 9 6.69 33.75 -7.78
C GLU A 9 7.16 32.79 -8.89
N GLY A 10 8.27 33.13 -9.56
CA GLY A 10 8.86 32.28 -10.60
C GLY A 10 10.34 32.01 -10.33
N ILE A 11 10.74 30.74 -10.30
CA ILE A 11 12.15 30.35 -10.16
C ILE A 11 12.80 30.32 -11.54
N ARG A 12 13.92 31.05 -11.72
CA ARG A 12 14.74 30.97 -12.93
C ARG A 12 15.87 29.96 -12.75
N ILE A 13 15.83 28.89 -13.53
CA ILE A 13 16.90 27.90 -13.58
C ILE A 13 17.88 28.29 -14.71
N ARG A 14 19.17 28.39 -14.39
CA ARG A 14 20.25 28.73 -15.33
C ARG A 14 21.29 27.60 -15.38
N GLY A 15 22.08 27.53 -16.45
CA GLY A 15 23.15 26.53 -16.59
C GLY A 15 22.66 25.12 -16.97
N VAL A 16 21.43 25.00 -17.47
CA VAL A 16 20.91 23.73 -17.99
C VAL A 16 21.49 23.48 -19.37
N LYS A 17 22.00 22.27 -19.62
CA LYS A 17 22.50 21.86 -20.93
C LYS A 17 21.37 21.90 -21.96
N GLU A 18 21.68 22.35 -23.17
CA GLU A 18 20.70 22.45 -24.26
C GLU A 18 20.03 21.09 -24.56
N GLU A 19 20.80 20.00 -24.56
CA GLU A 19 20.30 18.63 -24.72
C GLU A 19 19.21 18.28 -23.70
N THR A 20 19.37 18.72 -22.45
CA THR A 20 18.38 18.51 -21.38
C THR A 20 17.10 19.27 -21.69
N VAL A 21 17.20 20.52 -22.17
CA VAL A 21 16.03 21.33 -22.53
C VAL A 21 15.27 20.70 -23.69
N ILE A 22 15.97 20.26 -24.74
CA ILE A 22 15.38 19.56 -25.89
C ILE A 22 14.67 18.28 -25.44
N GLY A 23 15.29 17.50 -24.55
CA GLY A 23 14.70 16.29 -23.99
C GLY A 23 13.41 16.57 -23.22
N ILE A 24 13.37 17.64 -22.42
CA ILE A 24 12.19 18.07 -21.67
C ILE A 24 11.07 18.51 -22.63
N ASP A 25 11.40 19.29 -23.67
CA ASP A 25 10.42 19.74 -24.66
C ASP A 25 9.77 18.58 -25.40
N ARG A 26 10.57 17.59 -25.82
CA ARG A 26 10.05 16.40 -26.48
C ARG A 26 9.08 15.65 -25.58
N LYS A 27 9.45 15.42 -24.31
CA LYS A 27 8.58 14.72 -23.35
C LYS A 27 7.32 15.50 -22.99
N ALA A 28 7.40 16.82 -22.91
CA ALA A 28 6.23 17.67 -22.71
C ALA A 28 5.23 17.53 -23.88
N LYS A 29 5.75 17.50 -25.11
CA LYS A 29 4.94 17.26 -26.31
C LYS A 29 4.32 15.86 -26.32
N GLU A 30 5.10 14.82 -26.07
CA GLU A 30 4.61 13.43 -25.98
C GLU A 30 3.52 13.26 -24.91
N LEU A 31 3.69 13.90 -23.75
CA LEU A 31 2.69 13.87 -22.68
C LEU A 31 1.42 14.64 -23.08
N GLY A 32 1.57 15.76 -23.78
CA GLY A 32 0.45 16.54 -24.29
C GLY A 32 -0.37 15.77 -25.32
N GLU A 33 0.29 15.02 -26.21
CA GLU A 33 -0.37 14.11 -27.16
C GLU A 33 -1.15 13.01 -26.42
N LYS A 34 -0.58 12.41 -25.38
CA LYS A 34 -1.27 11.38 -24.56
C LYS A 34 -2.47 11.91 -23.78
N LEU A 35 -2.36 13.11 -23.22
CA LEU A 35 -3.42 13.75 -22.46
C LEU A 35 -4.41 14.54 -23.34
N ASN A 36 -4.23 14.50 -24.66
CA ASN A 36 -5.00 15.24 -25.65
C ASN A 36 -5.15 16.74 -25.32
N ARG A 37 -4.09 17.34 -24.77
CA ARG A 37 -4.03 18.77 -24.42
C ARG A 37 -2.60 19.29 -24.60
N PRO A 38 -2.40 20.53 -25.07
CA PRO A 38 -1.06 21.11 -25.14
C PRO A 38 -0.50 21.30 -23.72
N ILE A 39 0.72 20.80 -23.48
CA ILE A 39 1.43 20.95 -22.21
C ILE A 39 2.66 21.81 -22.45
N SER A 40 2.80 22.87 -21.66
CA SER A 40 3.98 23.73 -21.72
C SER A 40 5.19 23.08 -21.03
N ARG A 41 6.40 23.47 -21.42
CA ARG A 41 7.64 23.05 -20.72
C ARG A 41 7.55 23.28 -19.22
N ASN A 42 7.04 24.44 -18.79
CA ASN A 42 6.93 24.80 -17.38
C ASN A 42 5.90 23.94 -16.65
N GLU A 43 4.77 23.65 -17.28
CA GLU A 43 3.75 22.75 -16.73
C GLU A 43 4.29 21.33 -16.60
N TYR A 44 4.99 20.83 -17.61
CA TYR A 44 5.66 19.53 -17.55
C TYR A 44 6.71 19.46 -16.43
N MET A 45 7.53 20.50 -16.29
CA MET A 45 8.51 20.59 -15.19
C MET A 45 7.85 20.66 -13.82
N LYS A 46 6.73 21.38 -13.69
CA LYS A 46 5.93 21.41 -12.46
C LYS A 46 5.41 20.01 -12.11
N MET A 47 4.84 19.30 -13.09
CA MET A 47 4.36 17.93 -12.90
C MET A 47 5.47 16.96 -12.51
N LEU A 48 6.68 17.12 -13.05
CA LEU A 48 7.84 16.30 -12.65
C LEU A 48 8.26 16.57 -11.22
N LEU A 49 8.38 17.83 -10.81
CA LEU A 49 8.79 18.21 -9.46
C LEU A 49 7.75 17.80 -8.41
N GLU A 50 6.46 18.01 -8.70
CA GLU A 50 5.37 17.56 -7.85
C GLU A 50 5.31 16.03 -7.81
N GLY A 51 5.46 15.36 -8.96
CA GLY A 51 5.45 13.91 -9.07
C GLY A 51 6.62 13.22 -8.37
N GLU A 52 7.82 13.80 -8.42
CA GLU A 52 9.00 13.28 -7.71
C GLU A 52 8.83 13.40 -6.20
N ASN A 53 8.27 14.51 -5.72
CA ASN A 53 7.94 14.68 -4.31
C ASN A 53 6.85 13.69 -3.85
N SER A 54 5.83 13.46 -4.70
CA SER A 54 4.80 12.46 -4.44
C SER A 54 5.32 11.02 -4.50
N ARG A 55 6.32 10.74 -5.33
CA ARG A 55 6.89 9.39 -5.49
C ARG A 55 7.62 8.94 -4.23
N THR A 56 8.43 9.82 -3.63
CA THR A 56 9.06 9.53 -2.34
C THR A 56 8.02 9.23 -1.26
N MET A 57 6.93 10.02 -1.22
CA MET A 57 5.85 9.80 -0.24
C MET A 57 5.11 8.48 -0.51
N TYR A 58 4.86 8.15 -1.77
CA TYR A 58 4.23 6.89 -2.17
C TYR A 58 5.12 5.68 -1.82
N GLU A 59 6.42 5.76 -2.07
CA GLU A 59 7.37 4.71 -1.71
C GLU A 59 7.44 4.51 -0.19
N LEU A 60 7.44 5.60 0.60
CA LEU A 60 7.35 5.51 2.06
C LEU A 60 6.03 4.86 2.53
N GLN A 61 4.90 5.28 1.98
CA GLN A 61 3.58 4.71 2.31
C GLN A 61 3.49 3.24 1.92
N LYS A 62 4.04 2.87 0.76
CA LYS A 62 4.12 1.49 0.29
C LYS A 62 4.94 0.63 1.25
N ASN A 63 6.12 1.09 1.65
CA ASN A 63 6.99 0.36 2.58
C ASN A 63 6.32 0.17 3.96
N LEU A 64 5.65 1.21 4.48
CA LEU A 64 4.87 1.13 5.72
C LEU A 64 3.73 0.11 5.62
N LEU A 65 3.03 0.07 4.49
CA LEU A 65 1.96 -0.89 4.24
C LEU A 65 2.51 -2.32 4.17
N GLU A 66 3.60 -2.54 3.41
CA GLU A 66 4.26 -3.85 3.30
C GLU A 66 4.74 -4.35 4.67
N GLU A 67 5.35 -3.50 5.50
CA GLU A 67 5.76 -3.85 6.86
C GLU A 67 4.55 -4.19 7.76
N THR A 68 3.46 -3.43 7.63
CA THR A 68 2.23 -3.68 8.40
C THR A 68 1.61 -5.02 8.02
N ILE A 69 1.58 -5.35 6.73
CA ILE A 69 1.09 -6.63 6.23
C ILE A 69 1.95 -7.77 6.76
N ASP A 70 3.29 -7.66 6.72
CA ASP A 70 4.18 -8.70 7.23
C ASP A 70 3.98 -8.95 8.73
N ARG A 71 3.87 -7.88 9.52
CA ARG A 71 3.57 -7.97 10.96
C ARG A 71 2.21 -8.62 11.21
N PHE A 72 1.19 -8.25 10.44
CA PHE A 72 -0.15 -8.81 10.57
C PHE A 72 -0.18 -10.31 10.25
N THR A 73 0.45 -10.71 9.14
CA THR A 73 0.59 -12.12 8.75
C THR A 73 1.27 -12.92 9.86
N ARG A 74 2.39 -12.44 10.41
CA ARG A 74 3.10 -13.12 11.49
C ARG A 74 2.24 -13.28 12.74
N VAL A 75 1.46 -12.26 13.09
CA VAL A 75 0.52 -12.35 14.22
C VAL A 75 -0.58 -13.37 13.94
N MET A 76 -1.13 -13.40 12.72
CA MET A 76 -2.14 -14.40 12.35
C MET A 76 -1.58 -15.83 12.39
N GLU A 77 -0.35 -16.06 11.91
CA GLU A 77 0.29 -17.37 12.01
C GLU A 77 0.40 -17.84 13.46
N ILE A 78 0.86 -16.96 14.37
CA ILE A 78 0.94 -17.25 15.81
C ILE A 78 -0.45 -17.54 16.40
N GLN A 79 -1.48 -16.80 15.96
CA GLN A 79 -2.85 -17.01 16.43
C GLN A 79 -3.41 -18.34 15.97
N ILE A 80 -3.22 -18.70 14.70
CA ILE A 80 -3.66 -19.99 14.15
C ILE A 80 -3.03 -21.15 14.92
N ASP A 81 -1.72 -21.14 15.05
CA ASP A 81 -0.95 -22.15 15.80
C ASP A 81 -1.39 -22.22 17.29
N THR A 82 -1.76 -21.08 17.86
CA THR A 82 -2.33 -21.04 19.22
C THR A 82 -3.73 -21.65 19.28
N PHE A 83 -4.60 -21.35 18.32
CA PHE A 83 -5.94 -21.93 18.24
C PHE A 83 -5.91 -23.43 17.99
N GLU A 84 -5.03 -23.93 17.12
CA GLU A 84 -4.81 -25.35 16.88
C GLU A 84 -4.44 -26.07 18.18
N ARG A 85 -3.46 -25.54 18.94
CA ARG A 85 -3.12 -26.08 20.27
C ARG A 85 -4.27 -26.05 21.26
N TYR A 86 -5.11 -25.01 21.23
CA TYR A 86 -6.29 -24.94 22.09
C TYR A 86 -7.32 -26.00 21.71
N ILE A 87 -7.54 -26.24 20.41
CA ILE A 87 -8.44 -27.29 19.91
C ILE A 87 -7.92 -28.65 20.35
N GLU A 88 -6.66 -29.00 20.06
CA GLU A 88 -6.06 -30.27 20.45
C GLU A 88 -6.15 -30.52 21.97
N ARG A 89 -5.88 -29.48 22.76
CA ARG A 89 -5.94 -29.58 24.22
C ARG A 89 -7.37 -29.77 24.71
N ASN A 90 -8.35 -29.13 24.08
CA ASN A 90 -9.75 -29.29 24.42
C ASN A 90 -10.27 -30.66 24.00
N GLU A 91 -9.86 -31.18 22.85
CA GLU A 91 -10.16 -32.54 22.40
C GLU A 91 -9.64 -33.56 23.41
N MET A 92 -8.36 -33.49 23.77
CA MET A 92 -7.77 -34.36 24.79
C MET A 92 -8.50 -34.28 26.13
N MET A 93 -8.88 -33.08 26.57
CA MET A 93 -9.66 -32.90 27.80
C MET A 93 -11.05 -33.56 27.70
N MET A 94 -11.73 -33.42 26.56
CA MET A 94 -13.01 -34.08 26.33
C MET A 94 -12.86 -35.60 26.35
N GLU A 95 -11.86 -36.18 25.70
CA GLU A 95 -11.59 -37.61 25.73
C GLU A 95 -11.31 -38.13 27.14
N LEU A 96 -10.55 -37.37 27.95
CA LEU A 96 -10.29 -37.71 29.35
C LEU A 96 -11.57 -37.68 30.20
N MET A 97 -12.50 -36.77 29.92
CA MET A 97 -13.76 -36.64 30.64
C MET A 97 -14.79 -37.69 30.24
N THR A 98 -14.86 -38.03 28.95
CA THR A 98 -15.88 -38.92 28.38
C THR A 98 -15.41 -40.38 28.32
N GLY A 99 -14.10 -40.62 28.35
CA GLY A 99 -13.47 -41.94 28.20
C GLY A 99 -13.56 -42.51 26.79
N ILE A 100 -14.03 -41.72 25.82
CA ILE A 100 -14.18 -42.10 24.41
C ILE A 100 -13.60 -40.99 23.51
N PRO A 101 -13.04 -41.34 22.33
CA PRO A 101 -12.49 -40.36 21.40
C PRO A 101 -13.48 -39.27 21.01
N VAL A 102 -13.02 -38.03 20.81
CA VAL A 102 -13.92 -36.89 20.47
C VAL A 102 -14.68 -37.14 19.17
N GLU A 103 -14.04 -37.82 18.22
CA GLU A 103 -14.61 -38.23 16.93
C GLU A 103 -15.87 -39.11 17.05
N ASP A 104 -16.06 -39.75 18.21
CA ASP A 104 -17.16 -40.66 18.48
C ASP A 104 -18.26 -40.05 19.37
N LEU A 105 -18.03 -38.87 19.96
CA LEU A 105 -19.03 -38.16 20.79
C LEU A 105 -20.29 -37.76 20.02
N GLY A 106 -20.21 -37.64 18.69
CA GLY A 106 -21.34 -37.31 17.81
C GLY A 106 -22.09 -38.50 17.21
N LYS A 107 -21.60 -39.74 17.39
CA LYS A 107 -22.18 -40.96 16.77
C LYS A 107 -23.15 -41.72 17.68
N GLY A 108 -23.29 -41.31 18.95
CA GLY A 108 -24.02 -42.04 19.98
C GLY A 108 -25.47 -41.62 20.24
N VAL A 109 -26.07 -40.76 19.42
CA VAL A 109 -27.48 -40.38 19.57
C VAL A 109 -28.29 -40.90 18.39
N GLU A 110 -28.39 -42.22 18.26
CA GLU A 110 -29.55 -42.80 17.59
C GLU A 110 -30.75 -42.57 18.50
N HIS A 111 -31.67 -41.74 18.01
CA HIS A 111 -32.89 -41.38 18.70
C HIS A 111 -33.86 -42.56 18.57
N ASP A 112 -33.82 -43.51 19.51
CA ASP A 112 -34.88 -44.52 19.61
C ASP A 112 -36.23 -43.78 19.78
N SER A 113 -37.09 -43.96 18.79
CA SER A 113 -38.45 -43.43 18.69
C SER A 113 -39.46 -44.43 19.23
#